data_AF-A0A9X2RMV7-F1
#
_entry.id   AF-A0A9X2RMV7-F1
#
_cell.length_a   1.000
_cell.length_b   1.000
_cell.length_c   1.000
_cell.angle_alpha   90.00
_cell.angle_beta   90.00
_cell.angle_gamma   90.00
#
_symmetry.space_group_name_H-M   'P 1'
#
loop_
_entity.id
_entity.type
_entity.pdbx_description
1 polymer ?
#
loop_
_entity_poly.entity_id
_entity_poly.type
_entity_poly.pdbx_seq_one_letter_code
_entity_poly.pdbx_strand_id
1 'polypeptide(L)'
;MGFFDSVGDFFSDAYDAVRGGVEEAWNVVTEAANRLLGLPDFLACLLGIHPRKKLRLRVLILRDEHGRPLMSERDVLPAVELAKDVFRDQCNVRVLAVGGVMVRTLPGPAPEAALKVGCTWDAWREDFGAAGQYFRDNLARGGFLGYARPITVFIVCDVRNKTGCSLGPLTDYVTVDVPGMASPTAPDGRPRTLAHEVAHSCGLTHREDPNNLMEPSGPGTTLTGWQECVFRNSRHVTYL
;
A
#
# COMPACT_ATOMS: atom_id res chain seq x y z
N MET A 1 -24.82 23.29 -24.36
CA MET A 1 -24.09 22.47 -23.37
C MET A 1 -22.63 22.54 -23.77
N GLY A 2 -21.72 23.11 -22.98
CA GLY A 2 -20.31 23.16 -23.43
C GLY A 2 -19.46 24.39 -23.09
N PHE A 3 -19.80 25.20 -22.09
CA PHE A 3 -18.83 26.18 -21.55
C PHE A 3 -18.85 26.22 -20.03
N PHE A 4 -20.05 26.27 -19.44
CA PHE A 4 -20.20 26.21 -17.98
C PHE A 4 -19.81 24.85 -17.38
N ASP A 5 -20.05 23.75 -18.11
CA ASP A 5 -19.63 22.41 -17.69
C ASP A 5 -18.09 22.28 -17.70
N SER A 6 -17.44 22.81 -18.74
CA SER A 6 -15.98 22.77 -18.88
C SER A 6 -15.24 23.64 -17.84
N VAL A 7 -15.85 24.76 -17.45
CA VAL A 7 -15.32 25.62 -16.38
C VAL A 7 -15.55 24.98 -15.01
N GLY A 8 -16.69 24.31 -14.80
CA GLY A 8 -17.00 23.57 -13.58
C GLY A 8 -16.03 22.42 -13.34
N ASP A 9 -15.75 21.62 -14.37
CA ASP A 9 -14.79 20.52 -14.31
C ASP A 9 -13.37 21.03 -14.00
N PHE A 10 -12.95 22.14 -14.62
CA PHE A 10 -11.65 22.75 -14.35
C PHE A 10 -11.48 23.21 -12.89
N PHE A 11 -12.52 23.81 -12.29
CA PHE A 11 -12.47 24.22 -10.88
C PHE A 11 -12.54 23.04 -9.91
N SER A 12 -13.26 21.98 -10.26
CA SER A 12 -13.28 20.71 -9.52
C SER A 12 -11.90 20.07 -9.51
N ASP A 13 -11.29 19.92 -10.69
CA ASP A 13 -9.97 19.32 -10.86
C ASP A 13 -8.88 20.14 -10.16
N ALA A 14 -8.97 21.48 -10.21
CA ALA A 14 -8.06 22.36 -9.49
C ALA A 14 -8.22 22.25 -7.97
N TYR A 15 -9.45 22.11 -7.47
CA TYR A 15 -9.72 21.93 -6.05
C TYR A 15 -9.21 20.58 -5.53
N ASP A 16 -9.41 19.51 -6.28
CA ASP A 16 -8.94 18.17 -5.94
C ASP A 16 -7.42 18.05 -6.00
N ALA A 17 -6.77 18.72 -6.97
CA ALA A 17 -5.31 18.82 -7.04
C ALA A 17 -4.71 19.58 -5.85
N VAL A 18 -5.33 20.71 -5.45
CA VAL A 18 -4.89 21.51 -4.29
C VAL A 18 -5.09 20.73 -3.00
N ARG A 19 -6.23 20.05 -2.85
CA ARG A 19 -6.53 19.23 -1.68
C ARG A 19 -5.54 18.08 -1.54
N GLY A 20 -5.30 17.32 -2.61
CA GLY A 20 -4.34 16.22 -2.58
C GLY A 20 -2.93 16.71 -2.26
N GLY A 21 -2.50 17.89 -2.78
CA GLY A 21 -1.17 18.43 -2.52
C GLY A 21 -0.99 18.86 -1.07
N VAL A 22 -2.06 19.35 -0.43
CA VAL A 22 -2.09 19.64 1.01
C VAL A 22 -2.09 18.36 1.84
N GLU A 23 -2.85 17.33 1.45
CA GLU A 23 -2.85 16.02 2.11
C GLU A 23 -1.48 15.34 1.99
N GLU A 24 -0.81 15.44 0.84
CA GLU A 24 0.54 14.94 0.58
C GLU A 24 1.59 15.66 1.44
N ALA A 25 1.61 17.00 1.42
CA ALA A 25 2.51 17.79 2.26
C ALA A 25 2.29 17.49 3.74
N TRP A 26 1.03 17.32 4.16
CA TRP A 26 0.68 16.90 5.51
C TRP A 26 1.20 15.49 5.83
N ASN A 27 1.12 14.55 4.89
CA ASN A 27 1.65 13.20 5.06
C ASN A 27 3.18 13.18 5.11
N VAL A 28 3.87 14.07 4.36
CA VAL A 28 5.34 14.22 4.43
C VAL A 28 5.74 14.75 5.80
N VAL A 29 5.09 15.80 6.26
CA VAL A 29 5.34 16.38 7.58
C VAL A 29 5.02 15.38 8.68
N THR A 30 3.92 14.62 8.54
CA THR A 30 3.51 13.59 9.50
C THR A 30 4.49 12.42 9.52
N GLU A 31 4.96 11.96 8.37
CA GLU A 31 5.97 10.89 8.29
C GLU A 31 7.31 11.38 8.87
N ALA A 32 7.76 12.59 8.54
CA ALA A 32 8.97 13.18 9.10
C ALA A 32 8.86 13.36 10.62
N ALA A 33 7.74 13.89 11.11
CA ALA A 33 7.48 14.05 12.54
C ALA A 33 7.40 12.71 13.27
N ASN A 34 6.72 11.70 12.69
CA ASN A 34 6.66 10.36 13.27
C ASN A 34 8.03 9.69 13.29
N ARG A 35 8.84 9.84 12.24
CA ARG A 35 10.20 9.30 12.21
C ARG A 35 11.10 9.96 13.24
N LEU A 36 10.94 11.26 13.48
CA LEU A 36 11.66 12.00 14.53
C LEU A 36 11.21 11.57 15.93
N LEU A 37 9.90 11.44 16.18
CA LEU A 37 9.37 10.97 17.46
C LEU A 37 9.72 9.50 17.73
N GLY A 38 9.79 8.69 16.67
CA GLY A 38 10.20 7.29 16.72
C GLY A 38 11.71 7.08 16.69
N LEU A 39 12.53 8.14 16.63
CA LEU A 39 13.99 8.04 16.58
C LEU A 39 14.59 7.24 17.76
N PRO A 40 14.13 7.39 19.02
CA PRO A 40 14.61 6.55 20.11
C PRO A 40 14.31 5.05 19.89
N ASP A 41 13.13 4.74 19.35
CA ASP A 41 12.73 3.37 19.03
C ASP A 41 13.51 2.81 17.84
N PHE A 42 13.81 3.66 16.85
CA PHE A 42 14.68 3.34 15.72
C PHE A 42 16.11 3.03 16.18
N LEU A 43 16.68 3.85 17.06
CA LEU A 43 18.01 3.60 17.63
C LEU A 43 18.02 2.33 18.48
N ALA A 44 16.99 2.08 19.28
CA ALA A 44 16.83 0.83 20.03
C ALA A 44 16.75 -0.39 19.09
N CYS A 45 16.02 -0.25 17.97
CA CYS A 45 15.95 -1.27 16.93
C CYS A 45 17.34 -1.57 16.33
N LEU A 46 18.14 -0.54 16.02
CA LEU A 46 19.52 -0.75 15.54
C LEU A 46 20.41 -1.47 16.56
N LEU A 47 20.08 -1.39 17.85
CA LEU A 47 20.73 -2.14 18.93
C LEU A 47 20.12 -3.55 19.15
N GLY A 48 19.20 -3.98 18.28
CA GLY A 48 18.54 -5.30 18.33
C GLY A 48 17.31 -5.37 19.24
N ILE A 49 16.85 -4.25 19.79
CA ILE A 49 15.65 -4.20 20.63
C ILE A 49 14.42 -4.08 19.73
N HIS A 50 13.74 -5.22 19.54
CA HIS A 50 12.58 -5.33 18.66
C HIS A 50 11.31 -5.70 19.43
N PRO A 51 10.75 -4.83 20.29
CA PRO A 51 9.44 -5.09 20.88
C PRO A 51 8.39 -5.24 19.77
N ARG A 52 7.41 -6.11 20.02
CA ARG A 52 6.44 -6.49 19.00
C ARG A 52 5.51 -5.32 18.66
N LYS A 53 5.46 -4.97 17.37
CA LYS A 53 4.54 -3.95 16.83
C LYS A 53 3.43 -4.60 16.00
N LYS A 54 2.50 -3.79 15.54
CA LYS A 54 1.33 -4.16 14.75
C LYS A 54 1.23 -3.29 13.52
N LEU A 55 0.83 -3.91 12.42
CA LEU A 55 0.46 -3.26 11.17
C LEU A 55 -0.99 -3.64 10.88
N ARG A 56 -1.87 -2.67 10.62
CA ARG A 56 -3.25 -2.95 10.21
C ARG A 56 -3.36 -2.98 8.70
N LEU A 57 -3.95 -4.04 8.16
CA LEU A 57 -4.08 -4.26 6.73
C LEU A 57 -5.53 -4.59 6.36
N ARG A 58 -5.95 -4.14 5.19
CA ARG A 58 -7.17 -4.55 4.51
C ARG A 58 -6.85 -4.82 3.05
N VAL A 59 -7.29 -5.94 2.50
CA VAL A 59 -7.22 -6.23 1.07
C VAL A 59 -8.62 -6.10 0.47
N LEU A 60 -8.76 -5.30 -0.57
CA LEU A 60 -10.00 -5.06 -1.29
C LEU A 60 -9.89 -5.59 -2.71
N ILE A 61 -10.77 -6.52 -3.06
CA ILE A 61 -10.87 -7.07 -4.42
C ILE A 61 -11.84 -6.21 -5.21
N LEU A 62 -11.35 -5.59 -6.29
CA LEU A 62 -12.20 -4.85 -7.21
C LEU A 62 -13.00 -5.80 -8.11
N ARG A 63 -14.05 -5.25 -8.72
CA ARG A 63 -14.83 -5.93 -9.75
C ARG A 63 -14.59 -5.26 -11.09
N ASP A 64 -14.53 -6.06 -12.14
CA ASP A 64 -14.45 -5.59 -13.53
C ASP A 64 -15.72 -4.80 -13.93
N GLU A 65 -15.74 -4.28 -15.15
CA GLU A 65 -16.84 -3.47 -15.69
C GLU A 65 -18.16 -4.26 -15.78
N HIS A 66 -18.08 -5.60 -15.76
CA HIS A 66 -19.24 -6.50 -15.77
C HIS A 66 -19.67 -6.90 -14.35
N GLY A 67 -19.05 -6.33 -13.31
CA GLY A 67 -19.33 -6.62 -11.92
C GLY A 67 -18.77 -7.96 -11.44
N ARG A 68 -17.85 -8.61 -12.18
CA ARG A 68 -17.21 -9.86 -11.77
C ARG A 68 -15.98 -9.55 -10.90
N PRO A 69 -15.79 -10.26 -9.79
CA PRO A 69 -14.61 -10.05 -8.95
C PRO A 69 -13.36 -10.48 -9.71
N LEU A 70 -12.29 -9.68 -9.63
CA LEU A 70 -11.04 -9.96 -10.32
C LEU A 70 -10.35 -11.24 -9.82
N MET A 71 -10.60 -11.61 -8.56
CA MET A 71 -10.04 -12.80 -7.92
C MET A 71 -10.99 -13.30 -6.82
N SER A 72 -10.88 -14.57 -6.43
CA SER A 72 -11.58 -15.07 -5.23
C SER A 72 -10.85 -14.67 -3.95
N GLU A 73 -11.56 -14.49 -2.83
CA GLU A 73 -10.92 -14.19 -1.55
C GLU A 73 -9.91 -15.26 -1.13
N ARG A 74 -10.13 -16.53 -1.53
CA ARG A 74 -9.26 -17.67 -1.25
C ARG A 74 -7.91 -17.53 -1.94
N ASP A 75 -7.89 -17.07 -3.18
CA ASP A 75 -6.67 -16.99 -3.99
C ASP A 75 -5.75 -15.83 -3.53
N VAL A 76 -6.32 -14.87 -2.78
CA VAL A 76 -5.58 -13.76 -2.15
C VAL A 76 -4.83 -14.19 -0.89
N LEU A 77 -5.32 -15.21 -0.17
CA LEU A 77 -4.79 -15.59 1.14
C LEU A 77 -3.30 -15.98 1.14
N PRO A 78 -2.76 -16.72 0.15
CA PRO A 78 -1.34 -17.05 0.13
C PRO A 78 -0.41 -15.84 0.18
N ALA A 79 -0.76 -14.76 -0.53
CA ALA A 79 -0.01 -13.49 -0.53
C ALA A 79 -0.06 -12.80 0.84
N VAL A 80 -1.24 -12.79 1.45
CA VAL A 80 -1.47 -12.19 2.78
C VAL A 80 -0.72 -12.95 3.86
N GLU A 81 -0.75 -14.28 3.84
CA GLU A 81 -0.01 -15.11 4.80
C GLU A 81 1.50 -14.95 4.63
N LEU A 82 1.98 -14.78 3.40
CA LEU A 82 3.40 -14.48 3.19
C LEU A 82 3.79 -13.11 3.77
N ALA A 83 3.01 -12.07 3.54
CA ALA A 83 3.26 -10.77 4.15
C ALA A 83 3.26 -10.86 5.68
N LYS A 84 2.32 -11.62 6.28
CA LYS A 84 2.30 -11.89 7.72
C LYS A 84 3.58 -12.57 8.20
N ASP A 85 4.02 -13.61 7.51
CA ASP A 85 5.24 -14.35 7.86
C ASP A 85 6.47 -13.46 7.76
N VAL A 86 6.67 -12.79 6.62
CA VAL A 86 7.84 -11.92 6.39
C VAL A 86 7.93 -10.82 7.44
N PHE A 87 6.84 -10.08 7.70
CA PHE A 87 6.89 -8.99 8.68
C PHE A 87 6.96 -9.47 10.13
N ARG A 88 6.44 -10.66 10.44
CA ARG A 88 6.63 -11.29 11.75
C ARG A 88 8.10 -11.67 11.94
N ASP A 89 8.67 -12.37 10.96
CA ASP A 89 9.96 -13.04 11.10
C ASP A 89 11.13 -12.06 10.94
N GLN A 90 11.00 -11.08 10.04
CA GLN A 90 12.04 -10.06 9.80
C GLN A 90 11.90 -8.87 10.76
N CYS A 91 10.69 -8.39 11.03
CA CYS A 91 10.49 -7.11 11.73
C CYS A 91 9.90 -7.25 13.14
N ASN A 92 9.54 -8.45 13.60
CA ASN A 92 8.68 -8.65 14.78
C ASN A 92 7.40 -7.79 14.75
N VAL A 93 6.74 -7.73 13.58
CA VAL A 93 5.50 -6.98 13.35
C VAL A 93 4.36 -7.95 13.08
N ARG A 94 3.25 -7.79 13.80
CA ARG A 94 2.03 -8.57 13.58
C ARG A 94 1.11 -7.84 12.62
N VAL A 95 0.82 -8.43 11.46
CA VAL A 95 -0.22 -7.92 10.56
C VAL A 95 -1.60 -8.33 11.08
N LEU A 96 -2.50 -7.35 11.21
CA LEU A 96 -3.85 -7.50 11.75
C LEU A 96 -4.89 -7.01 10.73
N ALA A 97 -6.01 -7.71 10.66
CA ALA A 97 -7.14 -7.26 9.86
C ALA A 97 -7.80 -6.02 10.47
N VAL A 98 -8.02 -4.98 9.66
CA VAL A 98 -8.87 -3.86 10.07
C VAL A 98 -10.30 -4.35 10.29
N GLY A 99 -10.91 -4.09 11.44
CA GLY A 99 -12.31 -4.48 11.69
C GLY A 99 -12.57 -5.99 11.59
N GLY A 100 -11.55 -6.83 11.81
CA GLY A 100 -11.69 -8.29 11.85
C GLY A 100 -11.74 -9.01 10.49
N VAL A 101 -11.83 -8.28 9.37
CA VAL A 101 -11.91 -8.87 8.03
C VAL A 101 -10.69 -8.47 7.22
N MET A 102 -9.89 -9.45 6.79
CA MET A 102 -8.63 -9.20 6.09
C MET A 102 -8.85 -8.94 4.60
N VAL A 103 -9.62 -9.79 3.93
CA VAL A 103 -9.91 -9.71 2.50
C VAL A 103 -11.40 -9.44 2.34
N ARG A 104 -11.77 -8.55 1.41
CA ARG A 104 -13.16 -8.27 1.08
C ARG A 104 -13.29 -7.88 -0.39
N THR A 105 -14.26 -8.44 -1.08
CA THR A 105 -14.65 -7.97 -2.42
C THR A 105 -15.58 -6.75 -2.31
N LEU A 106 -15.30 -5.69 -3.08
CA LEU A 106 -16.20 -4.53 -3.16
C LEU A 106 -17.49 -4.90 -3.90
N PRO A 107 -18.64 -4.28 -3.54
CA PRO A 107 -19.95 -4.74 -4.01
C PRO A 107 -20.28 -4.36 -5.47
N GLY A 108 -19.66 -3.32 -6.03
CA GLY A 108 -19.96 -2.79 -7.37
C GLY A 108 -18.76 -2.83 -8.31
N PRO A 109 -18.98 -2.65 -9.63
CA PRO A 109 -17.90 -2.49 -10.60
C PRO A 109 -17.03 -1.28 -10.23
N ALA A 110 -15.72 -1.42 -10.38
CA ALA A 110 -14.81 -0.31 -10.25
C ALA A 110 -14.76 0.51 -11.55
N PRO A 111 -14.53 1.83 -11.50
CA PRO A 111 -14.29 2.62 -12.70
C PRO A 111 -13.01 2.12 -13.40
N GLU A 112 -12.96 2.23 -14.74
CA GLU A 112 -11.80 1.77 -15.53
C GLU A 112 -10.48 2.38 -15.04
N ALA A 113 -10.51 3.65 -14.64
CA ALA A 113 -9.36 4.35 -14.08
C ALA A 113 -8.78 3.69 -12.81
N ALA A 114 -9.63 3.05 -11.99
CA ALA A 114 -9.18 2.32 -10.80
C ALA A 114 -8.81 0.85 -11.10
N LEU A 115 -9.21 0.32 -12.25
CA LEU A 115 -8.86 -1.03 -12.70
C LEU A 115 -7.51 -1.09 -13.40
N LYS A 116 -7.11 -0.03 -14.10
CA LYS A 116 -5.88 0.03 -14.90
C LYS A 116 -5.05 1.24 -14.47
N VAL A 117 -4.12 1.01 -13.54
CA VAL A 117 -3.35 2.07 -12.90
C VAL A 117 -1.93 2.16 -13.46
N GLY A 118 -1.41 3.37 -13.62
CA GLY A 118 0.01 3.62 -13.85
C GLY A 118 0.84 3.46 -12.57
N CYS A 119 2.16 3.26 -12.71
CA CYS A 119 3.09 3.14 -11.56
C CYS A 119 4.41 3.94 -11.71
N THR A 120 4.30 5.14 -12.28
CA THR A 120 5.40 6.09 -12.51
C THR A 120 4.98 7.49 -12.03
N TRP A 121 5.64 8.56 -12.47
CA TRP A 121 5.16 9.95 -12.28
C TRP A 121 3.69 10.16 -12.71
N ASP A 122 3.18 9.32 -13.62
CA ASP A 122 1.77 9.32 -14.02
C ASP A 122 0.84 8.78 -12.92
N ALA A 123 1.33 7.90 -12.04
CA ALA A 123 0.57 7.38 -10.90
C ALA A 123 0.25 8.48 -9.87
N TRP A 124 1.15 9.45 -9.70
CA TRP A 124 0.90 10.64 -8.90
C TRP A 124 -0.22 11.48 -9.53
N ARG A 125 -0.21 11.71 -10.85
CA ARG A 125 -1.28 12.46 -11.54
C ARG A 125 -2.62 11.72 -11.52
N GLU A 126 -2.60 10.40 -11.66
CA GLU A 126 -3.79 9.55 -11.57
C GLU A 126 -4.36 9.48 -10.14
N ASP A 127 -3.52 9.62 -9.09
CA ASP A 127 -3.98 9.74 -7.70
C ASP A 127 -4.73 11.07 -7.43
N PHE A 128 -4.37 12.14 -8.13
CA PHE A 128 -5.16 13.38 -8.14
C PHE A 128 -6.45 13.28 -8.96
N GLY A 129 -6.62 12.22 -9.76
CA GLY A 129 -7.79 12.00 -10.60
C GLY A 129 -8.80 11.03 -10.01
N ALA A 130 -9.70 10.54 -10.88
CA ALA A 130 -10.79 9.65 -10.51
C ALA A 130 -10.34 8.32 -9.86
N ALA A 131 -9.16 7.80 -10.21
CA ALA A 131 -8.61 6.59 -9.63
C ALA A 131 -8.28 6.78 -8.14
N GLY A 132 -7.50 7.82 -7.82
CA GLY A 132 -7.16 8.14 -6.43
C GLY A 132 -8.36 8.53 -5.58
N GLN A 133 -9.33 9.27 -6.15
CA GLN A 133 -10.60 9.56 -5.45
C GLN A 133 -11.31 8.26 -5.06
N TYR A 134 -11.47 7.34 -6.02
CA TYR A 134 -12.09 6.04 -5.76
C TYR A 134 -11.36 5.25 -4.67
N PHE A 135 -10.03 5.23 -4.68
CA PHE A 135 -9.24 4.57 -3.65
C PHE A 135 -9.42 5.23 -2.28
N ARG A 136 -9.34 6.57 -2.19
CA ARG A 136 -9.54 7.34 -0.96
C ARG A 136 -10.90 7.10 -0.33
N ASP A 137 -11.95 7.00 -1.15
CA ASP A 137 -13.31 6.74 -0.69
C ASP A 137 -13.49 5.33 -0.10
N ASN A 138 -12.68 4.37 -0.57
CA ASN A 138 -12.74 2.97 -0.15
C ASN A 138 -11.66 2.58 0.87
N LEU A 139 -10.86 3.53 1.36
CA LEU A 139 -9.82 3.24 2.35
C LEU A 139 -10.38 2.62 3.63
N ALA A 140 -9.64 1.65 4.15
CA ALA A 140 -9.87 1.15 5.49
C ALA A 140 -9.59 2.25 6.52
N ARG A 141 -10.60 2.62 7.30
CA ARG A 141 -10.49 3.65 8.33
C ARG A 141 -9.99 3.07 9.65
N GLY A 142 -9.17 3.85 10.35
CA GLY A 142 -8.63 3.49 11.67
C GLY A 142 -7.47 4.42 12.05
N GLY A 143 -6.92 4.22 13.25
CA GLY A 143 -5.83 5.05 13.78
C GLY A 143 -6.33 6.39 14.35
N PHE A 144 -5.39 7.21 14.82
CA PHE A 144 -5.66 8.54 15.39
C PHE A 144 -4.68 9.56 14.80
N LEU A 145 -5.19 10.65 14.21
CA LEU A 145 -4.40 11.75 13.64
C LEU A 145 -3.23 11.31 12.73
N GLY A 146 -3.43 10.27 11.90
CA GLY A 146 -2.39 9.79 10.96
C GLY A 146 -1.46 8.70 11.53
N TYR A 147 -1.51 8.45 12.84
CA TYR A 147 -0.80 7.37 13.52
C TYR A 147 -1.62 6.08 13.56
N ALA A 148 -0.95 4.94 13.37
CA ALA A 148 -1.56 3.61 13.30
C ALA A 148 -2.61 3.49 12.17
N ARG A 149 -2.45 4.29 11.10
CA ARG A 149 -3.30 4.25 9.91
C ARG A 149 -3.17 2.90 9.23
N PRO A 150 -4.29 2.22 8.91
CA PRO A 150 -4.23 1.00 8.14
C PRO A 150 -3.69 1.22 6.73
N ILE A 151 -3.09 0.18 6.16
CA ILE A 151 -2.79 0.11 4.74
C ILE A 151 -3.90 -0.67 4.04
N THR A 152 -4.42 -0.13 2.94
CA THR A 152 -5.40 -0.79 2.08
C THR A 152 -4.73 -1.29 0.81
N VAL A 153 -4.79 -2.58 0.53
CA VAL A 153 -4.30 -3.19 -0.72
C VAL A 153 -5.48 -3.32 -1.67
N PHE A 154 -5.45 -2.65 -2.80
CA PHE A 154 -6.43 -2.80 -3.86
C PHE A 154 -5.93 -3.80 -4.89
N ILE A 155 -6.73 -4.85 -5.13
CA ILE A 155 -6.46 -5.77 -6.23
C ILE A 155 -7.12 -5.21 -7.47
N VAL A 156 -6.28 -4.80 -8.42
CA VAL A 156 -6.67 -4.14 -9.68
C VAL A 156 -6.47 -5.09 -10.86
N CYS A 157 -6.97 -4.72 -12.04
CA CYS A 157 -6.85 -5.57 -13.22
C CYS A 157 -5.42 -5.54 -13.77
N ASP A 158 -4.84 -4.35 -13.87
CA ASP A 158 -3.53 -4.13 -14.47
C ASP A 158 -2.81 -2.98 -13.77
N VAL A 159 -1.55 -3.22 -13.40
CA VAL A 159 -0.61 -2.17 -13.02
C VAL A 159 0.38 -2.03 -14.17
N ARG A 160 0.22 -0.99 -15.00
CA ARG A 160 0.90 -0.90 -16.30
C ARG A 160 2.42 -1.15 -16.20
N ASN A 161 2.89 -2.20 -16.88
CA ASN A 161 4.29 -2.63 -16.95
C ASN A 161 4.92 -3.09 -15.61
N LYS A 162 4.11 -3.33 -14.57
CA LYS A 162 4.52 -3.84 -13.27
C LYS A 162 3.49 -4.83 -12.75
N THR A 163 3.66 -5.33 -11.53
CA THR A 163 2.67 -6.18 -10.86
C THR A 163 2.09 -5.55 -9.59
N GLY A 164 2.66 -4.43 -9.17
CA GLY A 164 2.28 -3.70 -7.97
C GLY A 164 2.72 -2.25 -8.04
N CYS A 165 2.06 -1.43 -7.25
CA CYS A 165 2.43 -0.04 -7.05
C CYS A 165 2.13 0.45 -5.64
N SER A 166 3.12 1.16 -5.09
CA SER A 166 3.00 1.99 -3.91
C SER A 166 3.48 3.40 -4.24
N LEU A 167 2.69 4.41 -3.87
CA LEU A 167 3.11 5.81 -3.94
C LEU A 167 4.00 6.21 -2.75
N GLY A 168 4.47 5.22 -1.98
CA GLY A 168 5.34 5.41 -0.83
C GLY A 168 4.56 5.71 0.46
N PRO A 169 5.27 6.17 1.51
CA PRO A 169 4.72 6.27 2.87
C PRO A 169 3.65 7.35 3.04
N LEU A 170 3.43 8.15 2.00
CA LEU A 170 2.51 9.27 2.00
C LEU A 170 1.09 8.85 1.64
N THR A 171 0.87 7.60 1.25
CA THR A 171 -0.46 7.07 0.93
C THR A 171 -0.83 5.94 1.88
N ASP A 172 -2.13 5.79 2.14
CA ASP A 172 -2.69 4.74 2.99
C ASP A 172 -3.07 3.48 2.19
N TYR A 173 -2.63 3.38 0.93
CA TYR A 173 -2.96 2.25 0.06
C TYR A 173 -1.85 1.87 -0.91
N VAL A 174 -1.99 0.67 -1.45
CA VAL A 174 -1.18 0.14 -2.55
C VAL A 174 -2.09 -0.56 -3.55
N THR A 175 -1.63 -0.71 -4.78
CA THR A 175 -2.31 -1.50 -5.81
C THR A 175 -1.48 -2.71 -6.16
N VAL A 176 -2.12 -3.85 -6.38
CA VAL A 176 -1.47 -5.08 -6.85
C VAL A 176 -2.36 -5.68 -7.93
N ASP A 177 -1.80 -6.11 -9.05
CA ASP A 177 -2.58 -6.75 -10.10
C ASP A 177 -2.78 -8.25 -9.85
N VAL A 178 -3.64 -8.86 -10.66
CA VAL A 178 -3.93 -10.30 -10.59
C VAL A 178 -2.66 -11.16 -10.76
N PRO A 179 -1.77 -10.91 -11.75
CA PRO A 179 -0.48 -11.60 -11.84
C PRO A 179 0.40 -11.52 -10.59
N GLY A 180 0.53 -10.34 -9.97
CA GLY A 180 1.30 -10.11 -8.75
C GLY A 180 0.76 -10.85 -7.54
N MET A 181 -0.56 -11.07 -7.51
CA MET A 181 -1.24 -11.87 -6.49
C MET A 181 -1.13 -13.38 -6.73
N ALA A 182 -0.87 -13.83 -7.96
CA ALA A 182 -0.76 -15.25 -8.32
C ALA A 182 0.68 -15.78 -8.35
N SER A 183 1.68 -14.89 -8.39
CA SER A 183 3.12 -15.20 -8.27
C SER A 183 3.66 -16.30 -9.18
N PRO A 184 3.56 -16.13 -10.51
CA PRO A 184 4.01 -17.15 -11.47
C PRO A 184 5.53 -17.43 -11.44
N THR A 185 6.33 -16.63 -10.76
CA THR A 185 7.81 -16.67 -10.83
C THR A 185 8.52 -16.86 -9.49
N ALA A 186 7.80 -16.95 -8.36
CA ALA A 186 8.44 -17.12 -7.05
C ALA A 186 9.02 -18.55 -6.88
N PRO A 187 10.26 -18.72 -6.39
CA PRO A 187 10.90 -20.04 -6.24
C PRO A 187 10.13 -21.02 -5.33
N ASP A 188 9.36 -20.49 -4.38
CA ASP A 188 8.53 -21.23 -3.42
C ASP A 188 7.03 -21.20 -3.78
N GLY A 189 6.68 -20.62 -4.93
CA GLY A 189 5.30 -20.46 -5.39
C GLY A 189 4.45 -19.50 -4.55
N ARG A 190 5.03 -18.71 -3.64
CA ARG A 190 4.28 -17.78 -2.77
C ARG A 190 4.31 -16.35 -3.32
N PRO A 191 3.15 -15.63 -3.40
CA PRO A 191 3.08 -14.24 -3.85
C PRO A 191 3.73 -13.22 -2.93
N ARG A 192 4.79 -12.57 -3.45
CA ARG A 192 5.62 -11.61 -2.71
C ARG A 192 5.30 -10.16 -3.02
N THR A 193 4.64 -9.87 -4.15
CA THR A 193 4.33 -8.49 -4.57
C THR A 193 3.53 -7.74 -3.49
N LEU A 194 2.53 -8.36 -2.86
CA LEU A 194 1.79 -7.71 -1.77
C LEU A 194 2.70 -7.26 -0.62
N ALA A 195 3.62 -8.12 -0.19
CA ALA A 195 4.55 -7.78 0.89
C ALA A 195 5.53 -6.67 0.44
N HIS A 196 6.00 -6.73 -0.81
CA HIS A 196 6.88 -5.71 -1.40
C HIS A 196 6.21 -4.32 -1.44
N GLU A 197 4.98 -4.22 -1.94
CA GLU A 197 4.28 -2.94 -2.01
C GLU A 197 3.94 -2.37 -0.62
N VAL A 198 3.52 -3.24 0.31
CA VAL A 198 3.27 -2.82 1.70
C VAL A 198 4.56 -2.31 2.35
N ALA A 199 5.71 -2.90 2.03
CA ALA A 199 7.01 -2.46 2.50
C ALA A 199 7.40 -1.08 1.92
N HIS A 200 7.08 -0.79 0.65
CA HIS A 200 7.21 0.56 0.09
C HIS A 200 6.36 1.60 0.82
N SER A 201 5.10 1.27 1.16
CA SER A 201 4.25 2.15 1.98
C SER A 201 4.76 2.31 3.42
N CYS A 202 5.63 1.44 3.89
CA CYS A 202 6.35 1.61 5.16
C CYS A 202 7.69 2.33 4.99
N GLY A 203 7.96 2.88 3.80
CA GLY A 203 9.11 3.73 3.51
C GLY A 203 10.38 2.98 3.15
N LEU A 204 10.29 1.71 2.74
CA LEU A 204 11.41 0.99 2.15
C LEU A 204 11.58 1.34 0.68
N THR A 205 12.83 1.37 0.22
CA THR A 205 13.19 1.56 -1.20
C THR A 205 13.79 0.28 -1.76
N HIS A 206 13.85 0.18 -3.08
CA HIS A 206 14.46 -0.96 -3.76
C HIS A 206 15.89 -1.24 -3.29
N ARG A 207 16.28 -2.51 -3.38
CA ARG A 207 17.64 -2.99 -3.14
C ARG A 207 17.94 -4.13 -4.11
N GLU A 208 19.07 -4.04 -4.79
CA GLU A 208 19.57 -5.08 -5.71
C GLU A 208 20.18 -6.23 -4.90
N ASP A 209 19.32 -7.18 -4.49
CA ASP A 209 19.69 -8.40 -3.77
C ASP A 209 18.55 -9.41 -3.94
N PRO A 210 18.77 -10.53 -4.66
CA PRO A 210 17.71 -11.50 -4.96
C PRO A 210 16.99 -12.09 -3.74
N ASN A 211 17.61 -12.05 -2.56
CA ASN A 211 16.98 -12.54 -1.33
C ASN A 211 16.18 -11.47 -0.60
N ASN A 212 16.41 -10.19 -0.92
CA ASN A 212 15.80 -9.06 -0.27
C ASN A 212 14.35 -8.86 -0.74
N LEU A 213 13.44 -8.60 0.19
CA LEU A 213 12.05 -8.30 -0.11
C LEU A 213 11.92 -7.11 -1.06
N MET A 214 12.85 -6.15 -1.04
CA MET A 214 12.82 -4.97 -1.90
C MET A 214 13.55 -5.15 -3.24
N GLU A 215 13.82 -6.38 -3.68
CA GLU A 215 14.32 -6.66 -5.03
C GLU A 215 13.24 -6.35 -6.07
N PRO A 216 13.46 -5.39 -6.99
CA PRO A 216 12.44 -4.96 -7.96
C PRO A 216 12.08 -6.01 -9.01
N SER A 217 12.99 -6.92 -9.36
CA SER A 217 12.78 -7.86 -10.47
C SER A 217 12.16 -9.19 -10.04
N GLY A 218 12.07 -9.42 -8.74
CA GLY A 218 11.66 -10.69 -8.17
C GLY A 218 11.87 -10.65 -6.66
N PRO A 219 10.91 -10.10 -5.90
CA PRO A 219 11.05 -9.88 -4.48
C PRO A 219 11.51 -11.15 -3.74
N GLY A 220 12.46 -10.97 -2.83
CA GLY A 220 12.88 -11.97 -1.87
C GLY A 220 11.94 -12.05 -0.66
N THR A 221 12.48 -12.48 0.48
CA THR A 221 11.74 -12.52 1.76
C THR A 221 12.54 -11.96 2.92
N THR A 222 13.79 -11.53 2.71
CA THR A 222 14.65 -11.01 3.77
C THR A 222 14.66 -9.49 3.79
N LEU A 223 14.99 -8.92 4.94
CA LEU A 223 15.30 -7.50 5.08
C LEU A 223 16.67 -7.35 5.72
N THR A 224 17.33 -6.23 5.46
CA THR A 224 18.51 -5.83 6.24
C THR A 224 18.06 -5.24 7.58
N GLY A 225 18.89 -5.30 8.62
CA GLY A 225 18.57 -4.67 9.91
C GLY A 225 18.22 -3.18 9.79
N TRP A 226 18.83 -2.45 8.85
CA TRP A 226 18.43 -1.08 8.54
C TRP A 226 16.99 -0.99 7.99
N GLN A 227 16.65 -1.83 7.00
CA GLN A 227 15.29 -1.87 6.44
C GLN A 227 14.27 -2.30 7.49
N GLU A 228 14.58 -3.28 8.36
CA GLU A 228 13.72 -3.65 9.48
C GLU A 228 13.39 -2.44 10.37
N CYS A 229 14.40 -1.66 10.73
CA CYS A 229 14.21 -0.48 11.58
C CYS A 229 13.47 0.66 10.87
N VAL A 230 13.73 0.89 9.58
CA VAL A 230 12.97 1.88 8.79
C VAL A 230 11.51 1.47 8.70
N PHE A 231 11.23 0.21 8.37
CA PHE A 231 9.88 -0.35 8.30
C PHE A 231 9.14 -0.20 9.64
N ARG A 232 9.81 -0.57 10.74
CA ARG A 232 9.27 -0.47 12.09
C ARG A 232 9.03 0.98 12.54
N ASN A 233 9.67 1.97 11.92
CA ASN A 233 9.52 3.39 12.23
C ASN A 233 8.49 4.10 11.33
N SER A 234 7.72 3.35 10.52
CA SER A 234 6.62 3.89 9.73
C SER A 234 5.42 4.29 10.60
N ARG A 235 4.68 5.33 10.19
CA ARG A 235 3.39 5.72 10.81
C ARG A 235 2.33 4.60 10.83
N HIS A 236 2.46 3.60 9.98
CA HIS A 236 1.57 2.44 9.90
C HIS A 236 1.91 1.35 10.93
N VAL A 237 3.15 1.32 11.43
CA VAL A 237 3.68 0.25 12.29
C VAL A 237 3.82 0.74 13.73
N THR A 238 2.90 0.30 14.59
CA THR A 238 2.73 0.88 15.93
C THR A 238 2.52 -0.17 17.00
N TYR A 239 2.48 0.21 18.28
CA TYR A 239 2.19 -0.73 19.37
C TYR A 239 0.68 -1.01 19.56
N LEU A 240 -0.18 -0.22 18.92
CA LEU A 240 -1.64 -0.24 19.07
C LEU A 240 -2.31 -1.31 18.22
#